data_AF-A0A0T6Y8R7-F1
#
_entry.id   AF-A0A0T6Y8R7-F1
#
_cell.length_a   1.000
_cell.length_b   1.000
_cell.length_c   1.000
_cell.angle_alpha   90.00
_cell.angle_beta   90.00
_cell.angle_gamma   90.00
#
_symmetry.space_group_name_H-M   'P 1'
#
loop_
_entity.id
_entity.type
_entity.pdbx_description
1 polymer ?
#
loop_
_entity_poly.entity_id
_entity_poly.type
_entity_poly.pdbx_seq_one_letter_code
_entity_poly.pdbx_strand_id
1 'polypeptide(L)'
;MDFEKIGRARVMVRLPRYRKQLSDLDFLALSSLLEAYGVAVTSFESLQDHEKSEHALVAEYALQCQAIEEKIAMLLNSRSSRIIR
;
A
#
# COMPACT_ATOMS: atom_id res chain seq x y z
N MET A 1 -15.26 6.80 -0.67
CA MET A 1 -14.21 6.23 0.21
C MET A 1 -12.93 6.99 -0.05
N ASP A 2 -12.16 7.30 0.99
CA ASP A 2 -10.83 7.91 0.86
C ASP A 2 -9.79 6.77 0.83
N PHE A 3 -9.50 6.27 -0.37
CA PHE A 3 -8.62 5.11 -0.55
C PHE A 3 -7.16 5.43 -0.19
N GLU A 4 -6.73 6.69 -0.34
CA GLU A 4 -5.40 7.10 0.10
C GLU A 4 -5.25 6.94 1.61
N LYS A 5 -6.21 7.43 2.41
CA LYS A 5 -6.17 7.26 3.88
C LYS A 5 -6.23 5.80 4.30
N ILE A 6 -7.09 5.01 3.65
CA ILE A 6 -7.18 3.55 3.91
C ILE A 6 -5.83 2.90 3.61
N GLY A 7 -5.26 3.20 2.44
CA GLY A 7 -3.97 2.65 2.04
C GLY A 7 -2.85 3.07 2.97
N ARG A 8 -2.79 4.34 3.37
CA ARG A 8 -1.81 4.86 4.34
C ARG A 8 -1.88 4.13 5.67
N ALA A 9 -3.08 3.97 6.24
CA ALA A 9 -3.26 3.26 7.50
C ALA A 9 -2.83 1.78 7.39
N ARG A 10 -3.24 1.09 6.32
CA ARG A 10 -2.90 -0.33 6.10
C ARG A 10 -1.42 -0.54 5.84
N VAL A 11 -0.78 0.32 5.04
CA VAL A 11 0.66 0.27 4.79
C VAL A 11 1.45 0.58 6.06
N MET A 12 1.03 1.50 6.92
CA MET A 12 1.69 1.74 8.21
C MET A 12 1.69 0.51 9.14
N VAL A 13 0.69 -0.36 9.02
CA VAL A 13 0.64 -1.64 9.74
C VAL A 13 1.60 -2.65 9.11
N ARG A 14 1.61 -2.76 7.78
CA ARG A 14 2.44 -3.71 7.01
C ARG A 14 3.92 -3.36 7.00
N LEU A 15 4.23 -2.07 6.96
CA LEU A 15 5.56 -1.49 6.82
C LEU A 15 5.93 -0.64 8.06
N PRO A 16 6.05 -1.25 9.25
CA PRO A 16 6.23 -0.52 10.51
C PRO A 16 7.48 0.35 10.53
N ARG A 17 8.55 -0.07 9.84
CA ARG A 17 9.81 0.67 9.69
C ARG A 17 9.62 2.05 9.06
N TYR A 18 8.61 2.21 8.21
CA TYR A 18 8.39 3.44 7.44
C TYR A 18 7.28 4.33 8.02
N ARG A 19 6.66 3.98 9.16
CA ARG A 19 5.53 4.73 9.74
C ARG A 19 5.76 6.23 9.82
N LYS A 20 6.94 6.66 10.28
CA LYS A 20 7.27 8.09 10.38
C LYS A 20 7.27 8.76 9.00
N GLN A 21 7.93 8.15 8.02
CA GLN A 21 7.95 8.66 6.65
C GLN A 21 6.56 8.66 6.01
N LEU A 22 5.77 7.62 6.25
CA LEU A 22 4.37 7.53 5.81
C LEU A 22 3.45 8.53 6.52
N SER A 23 3.84 9.08 7.67
CA SER A 23 3.08 10.13 8.35
C SER A 23 3.47 11.52 7.86
N ASP A 24 4.76 11.72 7.62
CA ASP A 24 5.34 13.04 7.39
C ASP A 24 5.41 13.41 5.90
N LEU A 25 5.41 12.41 5.00
CA LEU A 25 5.54 12.63 3.57
C LEU A 25 4.17 12.66 2.90
N ASP A 26 3.92 13.76 2.18
CA ASP A 26 2.74 13.93 1.34
C ASP A 26 3.14 14.48 -0.02
N PHE A 27 3.41 13.56 -0.95
CA PHE A 27 3.82 13.91 -2.31
C PHE A 27 3.11 13.01 -3.29
N LEU A 28 2.79 13.58 -4.46
CA LEU A 28 1.88 12.97 -5.44
C LEU A 28 2.18 11.48 -5.72
N ALA A 29 3.44 11.12 -5.96
CA ALA A 29 3.81 9.74 -6.25
C ALA A 29 3.55 8.77 -5.08
N LEU A 30 3.70 9.21 -3.83
CA LEU A 30 3.35 8.41 -2.66
C LEU A 30 1.83 8.35 -2.51
N SER A 31 1.12 9.47 -2.61
CA SER A 31 -0.33 9.51 -2.48
C SER A 31 -1.01 8.61 -3.53
N SER A 32 -0.55 8.62 -4.79
CA SER A 32 -1.04 7.70 -5.83
C SER A 32 -0.77 6.23 -5.53
N LEU A 33 0.38 5.88 -4.95
CA LEU A 33 0.66 4.49 -4.55
C LEU A 33 -0.19 4.05 -3.36
N LEU A 34 -0.43 4.95 -2.40
CA LEU A 34 -1.28 4.68 -1.25
C LEU A 34 -2.74 4.51 -1.68
N GLU A 35 -3.22 5.34 -2.58
CA GLU A 35 -4.56 5.21 -3.17
C GLU A 35 -4.72 3.87 -3.89
N ALA A 36 -3.77 3.50 -4.76
CA ALA A 36 -3.78 2.22 -5.47
C ALA A 36 -3.76 1.02 -4.50
N TYR A 37 -2.97 1.10 -3.43
CA TYR A 37 -2.94 0.09 -2.39
C TYR A 37 -4.27 0.00 -1.64
N GLY A 38 -4.88 1.15 -1.31
CA GLY A 38 -6.19 1.21 -0.68
C GLY A 38 -7.28 0.53 -1.51
N VAL A 39 -7.30 0.79 -2.83
CA VAL A 39 -8.20 0.11 -3.76
C VAL A 39 -7.96 -1.40 -3.76
N ALA A 40 -6.70 -1.84 -3.92
CA ALA A 40 -6.36 -3.26 -3.98
C ALA A 40 -6.75 -4.02 -2.70
N VAL A 41 -6.50 -3.45 -1.52
CA VAL A 41 -6.88 -4.04 -0.24
C VAL A 41 -8.39 -4.08 -0.05
N THR A 42 -9.11 -3.00 -0.38
CA THR A 42 -10.58 -3.01 -0.28
C THR A 42 -11.19 -4.04 -1.23
N SER A 43 -10.66 -4.18 -2.45
CA SER A 43 -11.09 -5.23 -3.38
C SER A 43 -10.76 -6.63 -2.85
N PHE A 44 -9.55 -6.84 -2.31
CA PHE A 44 -9.17 -8.11 -1.68
C PHE A 44 -10.07 -8.50 -0.51
N GLU A 45 -10.34 -7.55 0.40
CA GLU A 45 -11.23 -7.76 1.55
C GLU A 45 -12.66 -8.07 1.08
N SER A 46 -13.17 -7.33 0.09
CA SER A 46 -14.52 -7.60 -0.46
C SER A 46 -14.63 -8.99 -1.10
N LEU A 47 -13.58 -9.47 -1.77
CA LEU A 47 -13.54 -10.82 -2.31
C LEU A 47 -13.44 -11.83 -1.17
N GLN A 48 -12.61 -11.60 -0.17
CA GLN A 48 -12.47 -12.55 0.95
C GLN A 48 -13.79 -12.75 1.72
N ASP A 49 -14.63 -11.72 1.81
CA ASP A 49 -15.95 -11.78 2.47
C ASP A 49 -17.00 -12.56 1.66
N HIS A 50 -16.77 -12.84 0.38
CA HIS A 50 -17.67 -13.66 -0.44
C HIS A 50 -17.27 -15.15 -0.39
N GLU A 51 -18.16 -15.99 0.16
CA GLU A 51 -18.03 -17.45 0.32
C GLU A 51 -17.75 -18.24 -0.99
N LYS A 52 -17.91 -17.60 -2.16
CA LYS A 52 -17.66 -18.16 -3.50
C LYS A 52 -16.47 -17.52 -4.21
N SER A 53 -15.53 -16.94 -3.48
CA SER A 53 -14.41 -16.27 -4.11
C SER A 53 -13.49 -17.23 -4.85
N GLU A 54 -13.29 -16.92 -6.13
CA GLU A 54 -12.32 -17.61 -6.97
C GLU A 54 -10.94 -17.42 -6.33
N HIS A 55 -10.38 -18.49 -5.78
CA HIS A 55 -9.08 -18.49 -5.11
C HIS A 55 -7.96 -17.87 -5.97
N ALA A 56 -8.09 -17.91 -7.30
CA ALA A 56 -7.17 -17.28 -8.24
C ALA A 56 -7.22 -15.74 -8.18
N LEU A 57 -8.42 -15.13 -8.11
CA LEU A 57 -8.59 -13.68 -7.99
C LEU A 57 -8.02 -13.18 -6.66
N VAL A 58 -8.30 -13.88 -5.56
CA VAL A 58 -7.75 -13.55 -4.23
C VAL A 58 -6.22 -13.56 -4.25
N ALA A 59 -5.61 -14.56 -4.89
CA ALA A 59 -4.16 -14.65 -5.04
C ALA A 59 -3.59 -13.50 -5.89
N GLU A 60 -4.28 -13.11 -6.98
CA GLU A 60 -3.86 -11.99 -7.82
C GLU A 60 -3.87 -10.66 -7.06
N TYR A 61 -4.94 -10.37 -6.31
CA TYR A 61 -5.00 -9.16 -5.49
C TYR A 61 -3.95 -9.14 -4.38
N ALA A 62 -3.62 -10.29 -3.79
CA ALA A 62 -2.54 -10.39 -2.81
C ALA A 62 -1.18 -10.05 -3.44
N LEU A 63 -0.89 -10.56 -4.65
CA LEU A 63 0.33 -10.22 -5.39
C LEU A 63 0.39 -8.74 -5.75
N GLN A 64 -0.74 -8.15 -6.15
CA GLN A 64 -0.83 -6.72 -6.44
C GLN A 64 -0.55 -5.88 -5.19
N CYS A 65 -1.10 -6.25 -4.02
CA CYS A 65 -0.82 -5.57 -2.76
C CYS A 65 0.68 -5.60 -2.44
N GLN A 66 1.31 -6.78 -2.55
CA GLN A 66 2.74 -6.95 -2.31
C GLN A 66 3.59 -6.10 -3.27
N ALA A 67 3.27 -6.09 -4.56
CA ALA A 67 3.99 -5.30 -5.54
C ALA A 67 3.90 -3.79 -5.27
N ILE A 68 2.77 -3.32 -4.73
CA ILE A 68 2.61 -1.91 -4.35
C ILE A 68 3.40 -1.60 -3.06
N GLU A 69 3.39 -2.50 -2.07
CA GLU A 69 4.21 -2.36 -0.85
C GLU A 69 5.71 -2.24 -1.18
N GLU A 70 6.21 -3.06 -2.10
CA GLU A 70 7.60 -3.00 -2.57
C GLU A 70 7.92 -1.67 -3.25
N LYS A 71 7.03 -1.17 -4.14
CA LYS A 71 7.19 0.14 -4.79
C LYS A 71 7.22 1.28 -3.77
N ILE A 72 6.37 1.23 -2.75
CA ILE A 72 6.37 2.21 -1.65
C ILE A 72 7.69 2.13 -0.89
N ALA A 73 8.14 0.94 -0.50
CA ALA A 73 9.41 0.77 0.21
C ALA A 73 10.62 1.27 -0.62
N MET A 74 10.67 0.96 -1.91
CA MET A 74 11.72 1.48 -2.81
C MET A 74 11.69 2.99 -2.91
N LEU A 75 10.51 3.58 -3.09
CA LEU A 75 10.32 5.02 -3.16
C LEU A 75 10.81 5.72 -1.88
N LEU A 76 10.44 5.18 -0.72
CA LEU A 76 10.83 5.70 0.59
C LEU A 76 12.34 5.54 0.85
N ASN A 77 12.95 4.41 0.49
CA ASN A 77 14.40 4.19 0.59
C ASN A 77 15.21 5.14 -0.31
N SER A 78 14.75 5.36 -1.55
CA SER A 78 15.40 6.29 -2.48
C SER A 78 15.44 7.75 -1.97
N ARG A 79 14.52 8.09 -1.06
CA ARG A 79 14.45 9.41 -0.41
C ARG A 79 15.22 9.44 0.91
N SER A 80 15.27 8.33 1.66
CA SER A 80 16.15 8.21 2.83
C SER A 80 17.63 8.30 2.46
N SER A 81 18.03 7.77 1.31
CA SER A 81 19.41 7.87 0.79
C SER A 81 19.82 9.31 0.42
N ARG A 82 18.86 10.22 0.21
CA ARG A 82 19.14 11.63 -0.12
C ARG A 82 19.31 12.53 1.10
N ILE A 83 19.14 12.01 2.32
CA ILE A 83 19.31 12.75 3.60
C ILE A 83 20.73 12.56 4.18
N ILE A 84 21.71 12.16 3.35
CA ILE A 84 23.13 12.19 3.73
C ILE A 84 23.86 13.10 2.72
N ARG A 85 23.88 14.41 3.00
CA ARG A 85 24.93 15.31 2.53
C ARG A 85 24.99 16.56 3.39
#